data_AF-A0A537SCR0-F1
#
_entry.id   AF-A0A537SCR0-F1
#
_cell.length_a   1.000
_cell.length_b   1.000
_cell.length_c   1.000
_cell.angle_alpha   90.00
_cell.angle_beta   90.00
_cell.angle_gamma   90.00
#
_symmetry.space_group_name_H-M   'P 1'
#
loop_
_entity.id
_entity.type
_entity.pdbx_description
1 polymer ?
#
loop_
_entity_poly.entity_id
_entity_poly.type
_entity_poly.pdbx_seq_one_letter_code
_entity_poly.pdbx_strand_id
1 'polypeptide(L)' 'MDNIIEAKELQIERKHFYVELRENDRGKFLRITEEAHGRRN' A
#
# COMPACT_ATOMS: atom_id res chain seq x y z
N MET A 1 -16.19 -4.88 -1.61
CA MET A 1 -15.38 -3.66 -1.48
C MET A 1 -14.60 -3.85 -0.20
N ASP A 2 -13.27 -3.97 -0.28
CA ASP A 2 -12.49 -4.32 0.91
C ASP A 2 -12.36 -3.10 1.83
N ASN A 3 -12.48 -3.30 3.14
CA ASN A 3 -12.37 -2.24 4.15
C ASN A 3 -10.91 -2.03 4.55
N ILE A 4 -10.49 -0.78 4.77
CA ILE A 4 -9.17 -0.46 5.33
C ILE A 4 -9.28 -0.42 6.85
N ILE A 5 -8.44 -1.20 7.54
CA ILE A 5 -8.33 -1.24 9.00
C ILE A 5 -7.26 -0.26 9.46
N GLU A 6 -6.09 -0.29 8.83
CA GLU A 6 -4.98 0.60 9.13
C GLU A 6 -4.18 0.87 7.85
N ALA A 7 -3.61 2.07 7.75
CA ALA A 7 -2.74 2.46 6.65
C ALA A 7 -1.49 3.15 7.19
N LYS A 8 -0.34 2.83 6.60
CA LYS A 8 0.94 3.49 6.85
C LYS A 8 1.63 3.84 5.55
N GLU A 9 2.25 5.00 5.53
CA GLU A 9 3.17 5.40 4.47
C GLU A 9 4.60 5.28 4.98
N LEU A 10 5.48 4.76 4.12
CA LEU A 10 6.91 4.70 4.37
C LEU A 10 7.65 5.25 3.16
N GLN A 11 8.53 6.22 3.37
CA GLN A 11 9.49 6.64 2.36
C GLN A 11 10.80 5.89 2.56
N ILE A 12 11.24 5.18 1.51
CA ILE A 12 12.55 4.52 1.48
C ILE A 12 13.27 5.02 0.23
N GLU A 13 14.34 5.78 0.45
CA GLU A 13 15.06 6.50 -0.61
C GLU A 13 14.12 7.39 -1.45
N ARG A 14 13.98 7.10 -2.75
CA ARG A 14 13.13 7.83 -3.72
C ARG A 14 11.78 7.14 -3.96
N LYS A 15 11.45 6.13 -3.15
CA LYS A 15 10.24 5.33 -3.29
C LYS A 15 9.29 5.62 -2.13
N HIS A 16 8.01 5.79 -2.45
CA HIS A 16 6.94 5.85 -1.48
C HIS A 16 6.23 4.49 -1.43
N PHE A 17 6.10 3.93 -0.23
CA PHE A 17 5.38 2.70 0.01
C PHE A 17 4.12 3.00 0.81
N TYR A 18 2.97 2.57 0.29
CA TYR A 18 1.70 2.60 1.00
C TYR A 18 1.35 1.18 1.41
N VAL A 19 1.29 0.94 2.72
CA VAL A 19 0.97 -0.36 3.31
C VAL A 19 -0.38 -0.24 4.00
N GLU A 20 -1.37 -0.97 3.49
CA GLU A 20 -2.74 -0.97 4.02
C GLU A 20 -3.10 -2.36 4.54
N LEU A 21 -3.48 -2.48 5.80
CA LEU A 21 -4.17 -3.65 6.31
C LEU A 21 -5.64 -3.56 5.92
N ARG A 22 -6.10 -4.52 5.12
CA ARG A 22 -7.46 -4.59 4.59
C ARG A 22 -8.16 -5.89 5.01
N GLU A 23 -9.48 -5.87 4.94
CA GLU A 23 -10.34 -7.03 5.23
C GLU A 23 -11.45 -7.16 4.18
N ASN A 24 -11.71 -8.41 3.78
CA ASN A 24 -12.86 -8.79 2.97
C ASN A 24 -13.46 -10.10 3.49
N ASP A 25 -14.48 -10.62 2.82
CA ASP A 25 -15.22 -11.82 3.23
C ASP A 25 -14.34 -13.08 3.35
N ARG A 26 -13.12 -13.06 2.81
CA ARG A 26 -12.15 -14.17 2.90
C ARG A 26 -11.12 -14.00 4.03
N GLY A 27 -11.10 -12.83 4.68
CA GLY A 27 -10.21 -12.51 5.80
C GLY A 27 -9.36 -11.25 5.55
N LYS A 28 -8.27 -11.15 6.33
CA LYS A 28 -7.39 -9.97 6.35
C LYS A 28 -6.18 -10.16 5.46
N PHE A 29 -5.74 -9.08 4.84
CA PHE A 29 -4.56 -9.06 3.97
C PHE A 29 -3.88 -7.70 3.99
N LEU A 30 -2.60 -7.67 3.63
CA LEU A 30 -1.84 -6.43 3.42
C LEU A 30 -1.83 -6.10 1.93
N ARG A 31 -2.23 -4.87 1.57
CA ARG A 31 -2.01 -4.29 0.25
C ARG A 31 -0.80 -3.36 0.34
N ILE A 32 0.23 -3.66 -0.43
CA ILE A 32 1.45 -2.87 -0.52
C ILE A 32 1.54 -2.24 -1.91
N THR A 33 1.59 -0.92 -1.97
CA THR A 33 1.78 -0.16 -3.21
C THR A 33 3.14 0.51 -3.18
N GLU A 34 3.96 0.29 -4.20
CA GLU A 34 5.22 1.00 -4.40
C GLU A 34 5.03 2.07 -5.48
N GLU A 35 5.34 3.31 -5.14
CA GLU A 35 5.44 4.41 -6.08
C GLU A 35 6.91 4.82 -6.20
N ALA A 36 7.49 4.57 -7.38
CA ALA A 36 8.79 5.08 -7.76
C ALA A 36 8.59 6.16 -8.82
N HIS A 37 9.19 7.34 -8.65
CA HIS A 37 9.23 8.41 -9.67
C HIS A 37 10.12 8.03 -10.87
N GLY A 38 9.85 6.88 -11.51
CA GLY A 38 10.69 6.24 -12.51
C GLY A 38 10.01 5.96 -13.85
N ARG A 39 8.82 6.50 -14.11
CA ARG A 39 8.18 6.40 -15.43
C ARG A 39 7.78 7.76 -15.99
N ARG A 40 8.79 8.57 -16.29
CA ARG A 40 8.75 9.60 -17.33
C ARG A 40 10.03 9.48 -18.15
N ASN A 41 9.94 8.64 -19.19
CA ASN A 41 10.40 8.84 -20.57
C ASN A 41 9.84 7.67 -21.39
#